data_AF-A0A5B1KVL8-F1
#
_entry.id   AF-A0A5B1KVL8-F1
#
_cell.length_a   1.000
_cell.length_b   1.000
_cell.length_c   1.000
_cell.angle_alpha   90.00
_cell.angle_beta   90.00
_cell.angle_gamma   90.00
#
_symmetry.space_group_name_H-M   'P 1'
#
loop_
_entity.id
_entity.type
_entity.pdbx_description
1 polymer ?
#
loop_
_entity_poly.entity_id
_entity_poly.type
_entity_poly.pdbx_seq_one_letter_code
_entity_poly.pdbx_strand_id
1 'polypeptide(L)'
;LGKIPEFSWYSPLRTGYLPPFNSFYYPFAQRSNDYELHTEKNYEEIRFLDIYEKTFFQYLQQGHFKAFDKKIDLHSSKAVNFVGNYWQTNADLFEEDFLQFYQRSYEVNARR
;
A
#
# COMPACT_ATOMS: atom_id res chain seq x y z
N LEU A 1 4.00 11.29 -23.44
CA LEU A 1 3.33 11.01 -22.15
C LEU A 1 4.24 11.16 -20.93
N GLY A 2 5.57 11.23 -21.07
CA GLY A 2 6.47 11.55 -19.94
C GLY A 2 6.66 10.36 -18.99
N LYS A 3 7.17 10.64 -17.79
CA LYS A 3 7.28 9.66 -16.69
C LYS A 3 5.89 9.38 -16.11
N ILE A 4 5.73 8.22 -15.45
CA ILE A 4 4.53 7.93 -14.65
C ILE A 4 4.39 9.05 -13.61
N PRO A 5 3.22 9.70 -13.50
CA PRO A 5 3.01 10.77 -12.52
C PRO A 5 3.11 10.25 -11.09
N GLU A 6 3.75 11.02 -10.23
CA GLU A 6 3.65 10.86 -8.78
C GLU A 6 2.26 11.36 -8.30
N PHE A 7 1.84 10.88 -7.13
CA PHE A 7 0.58 11.30 -6.51
C PHE A 7 0.77 11.45 -4.99
N SER A 8 -0.26 11.98 -4.33
CA SER A 8 -0.32 12.12 -2.88
C SER A 8 -1.66 11.60 -2.39
N TRP A 9 -1.67 10.91 -1.24
CA TRP A 9 -2.90 10.51 -0.55
C TRP A 9 -3.74 11.69 -0.07
N TYR A 10 -3.15 12.89 -0.01
CA TYR A 10 -3.75 14.12 0.51
C TYR A 10 -4.06 15.15 -0.60
N SER A 11 -4.04 14.74 -1.87
CA SER A 11 -4.34 15.62 -2.99
C SER A 11 -5.18 14.91 -4.03
N PRO A 12 -5.98 15.64 -4.82
CA PRO A 12 -6.79 15.03 -5.88
C PRO A 12 -5.95 14.19 -6.85
N LEU A 13 -6.45 13.00 -7.17
CA LEU A 13 -5.86 12.15 -8.21
C LEU A 13 -6.21 12.72 -9.58
N ARG A 14 -5.23 13.38 -10.20
CA ARG A 14 -5.40 14.07 -11.49
C ARG A 14 -5.98 13.17 -12.59
N THR A 15 -5.50 11.93 -12.68
CA THR A 15 -5.89 10.99 -13.74
C THR A 15 -6.98 10.03 -13.26
N GLY A 16 -8.17 10.20 -13.83
CA GLY A 16 -9.29 9.27 -13.69
C GLY A 16 -9.12 7.99 -14.50
N TYR A 17 -10.04 7.06 -14.31
CA TYR A 17 -10.10 5.83 -15.08
C TYR A 17 -11.56 5.35 -15.21
N LEU A 18 -11.94 5.02 -16.45
CA LEU A 18 -13.23 4.45 -16.80
C LEU A 18 -12.99 3.03 -17.34
N PRO A 19 -13.02 1.99 -16.50
CA PRO A 19 -12.85 0.62 -16.96
C PRO A 19 -14.05 0.22 -17.86
N PRO A 20 -13.81 -0.23 -19.11
CA PRO A 20 -14.89 -0.68 -20.00
C PRO A 20 -15.29 -2.14 -19.69
N PHE A 21 -15.42 -2.48 -18.41
CA PHE A 21 -15.65 -3.84 -17.94
C PHE A 21 -16.82 -3.91 -16.97
N ASN A 22 -17.53 -5.02 -17.02
CA ASN A 22 -18.61 -5.37 -16.11
C ASN A 22 -18.29 -6.68 -15.40
N SER A 23 -18.65 -6.76 -14.12
CA SER A 23 -18.82 -8.05 -13.45
C SER A 23 -20.16 -8.67 -13.86
N PHE A 24 -20.46 -9.86 -13.34
CA PHE A 24 -21.75 -10.51 -13.59
C PHE A 24 -22.96 -9.66 -13.14
N TYR A 25 -22.79 -8.87 -12.07
CA TYR A 25 -23.91 -8.12 -11.46
C TYR A 25 -23.78 -6.60 -11.59
N TYR A 26 -22.56 -6.06 -11.62
CA TYR A 26 -22.30 -4.61 -11.57
C TYR A 26 -21.14 -4.20 -12.47
N PRO A 27 -21.13 -2.98 -13.03
CA PRO A 27 -19.96 -2.41 -13.68
C PRO A 27 -18.79 -2.26 -12.69
N PHE A 28 -17.57 -2.25 -13.21
CA PHE A 28 -16.40 -1.91 -12.39
C PHE A 28 -16.49 -0.45 -11.92
N ALA A 29 -15.94 -0.18 -10.74
CA ALA A 29 -15.90 1.16 -10.18
C ALA A 29 -15.16 2.13 -11.11
N GLN A 30 -15.70 3.33 -11.24
CA GLN A 30 -15.17 4.39 -12.11
C GLN A 30 -14.60 5.50 -11.25
N ARG A 31 -13.53 6.15 -11.73
CA ARG A 31 -12.92 7.31 -11.06
C ARG A 31 -12.84 8.48 -12.03
N SER A 32 -13.41 9.62 -11.68
CA SER A 32 -13.29 10.84 -12.46
C SER A 32 -11.86 11.38 -12.44
N ASN A 33 -11.54 12.30 -13.36
CA ASN A 33 -10.35 13.14 -13.21
C ASN A 33 -10.47 14.01 -11.95
N ASP A 34 -9.32 14.41 -11.42
CA ASP A 34 -9.20 15.24 -10.22
C ASP A 34 -10.03 14.71 -9.04
N TYR A 35 -10.00 13.38 -8.84
CA TYR A 35 -10.79 12.71 -7.81
C TYR A 35 -10.25 13.00 -6.41
N GLU A 36 -11.10 13.57 -5.55
CA GLU A 36 -10.78 13.84 -4.14
C GLU A 36 -10.79 12.54 -3.34
N LEU A 37 -9.60 12.04 -3.02
CA LEU A 37 -9.43 10.81 -2.26
C LEU A 37 -9.51 11.08 -0.74
N HIS A 38 -9.06 12.25 -0.29
CA HIS A 38 -8.95 12.60 1.12
C HIS A 38 -10.29 13.11 1.67
N THR A 39 -11.23 12.18 1.79
CA THR A 39 -12.56 12.42 2.33
C THR A 39 -12.72 11.76 3.70
N GLU A 40 -13.72 12.18 4.47
CA GLU A 40 -14.01 11.62 5.80
C GLU A 40 -14.12 10.09 5.80
N LYS A 41 -14.65 9.52 4.72
CA LYS A 41 -14.79 8.07 4.53
C LYS A 41 -13.44 7.35 4.51
N ASN A 42 -12.37 8.01 4.04
CA ASN A 42 -11.08 7.40 3.74
C ASN A 42 -9.96 7.85 4.70
N TYR A 43 -10.25 8.68 5.71
CA TYR A 43 -9.22 9.28 6.56
C TYR A 43 -8.39 8.24 7.31
N GLU A 44 -9.01 7.18 7.82
CA GLU A 44 -8.31 6.13 8.57
C GLU A 44 -7.44 5.26 7.65
N GLU A 45 -7.95 4.90 6.48
CA GLU A 45 -7.20 4.15 5.46
C GLU A 45 -6.00 4.95 4.94
N ILE A 46 -6.18 6.24 4.64
CA ILE A 46 -5.10 7.14 4.22
C ILE A 46 -4.04 7.27 5.31
N ARG A 47 -4.46 7.45 6.58
CA ARG A 47 -3.54 7.52 7.71
C ARG A 47 -2.75 6.22 7.87
N PHE A 48 -3.40 5.08 7.71
CA PHE A 48 -2.73 3.78 7.73
C PHE A 48 -1.66 3.68 6.62
N LEU A 49 -1.99 4.03 5.38
CA LEU A 49 -1.06 3.99 4.24
C LEU A 49 0.14 4.91 4.47
N ASP A 50 -0.09 6.16 4.89
CA ASP A 50 0.96 7.14 5.18
C ASP A 50 1.91 6.66 6.29
N ILE A 51 1.36 6.10 7.39
CA ILE A 51 2.17 5.54 8.47
C ILE A 51 2.99 4.33 7.96
N TYR A 52 2.38 3.48 7.13
CA TYR A 52 3.06 2.30 6.57
C TYR A 52 4.27 2.70 5.72
N GLU A 53 4.09 3.65 4.79
CA GLU A 53 5.15 4.17 3.92
C GLU A 53 6.26 4.87 4.72
N LYS A 54 5.89 5.70 5.70
CA LYS A 54 6.86 6.38 6.59
C LYS A 54 7.64 5.40 7.44
N THR A 55 7.01 4.34 7.94
CA THR A 55 7.66 3.29 8.72
C THR A 55 8.70 2.57 7.87
N PHE A 56 8.38 2.23 6.62
CA PHE A 56 9.35 1.66 5.69
C PHE A 56 10.55 2.57 5.48
N PHE A 57 10.32 3.87 5.27
CA PHE A 57 11.39 4.84 5.11
C PHE A 57 12.30 4.95 6.35
N GLN A 58 11.73 4.87 7.55
CA GLN A 58 12.52 4.83 8.78
C GLN A 58 13.43 3.59 8.85
N TYR A 59 12.96 2.42 8.41
CA TYR A 59 13.82 1.23 8.33
C TYR A 59 14.96 1.40 7.33
N LEU A 60 14.70 2.03 6.17
CA LEU A 60 15.74 2.36 5.20
C LEU A 60 16.81 3.27 5.82
N GLN A 61 16.40 4.31 6.54
CA GLN A 61 17.32 5.23 7.22
C GLN A 61 18.17 4.54 8.30
N GLN A 62 17.62 3.55 8.99
CA GLN A 62 18.32 2.80 10.04
C GLN A 62 19.25 1.70 9.50
N GLY A 63 19.19 1.38 8.21
CA GLY A 63 19.98 0.32 7.60
C GLY A 63 19.53 -1.11 7.99
N HIS A 64 18.41 -1.25 8.70
CA HIS A 64 17.88 -2.56 9.08
C HIS A 64 16.37 -2.51 9.34
N PHE A 65 15.73 -3.64 9.10
CA PHE A 65 14.35 -3.88 9.51
C PHE A 65 14.33 -4.52 10.90
N LYS A 66 13.49 -4.00 11.79
CA LYS A 66 13.17 -4.63 13.08
C LYS A 66 11.65 -4.60 13.27
N ALA A 67 10.99 -5.68 12.88
CA ALA A 67 9.54 -5.81 12.93
C ALA A 67 9.15 -7.28 12.94
N PHE A 68 7.98 -7.61 13.50
CA PHE A 68 7.39 -8.96 13.45
C PHE A 68 8.37 -10.04 13.94
N ASP A 69 9.08 -9.76 15.03
CA ASP A 69 10.15 -10.60 15.61
C ASP A 69 11.33 -10.94 14.68
N LYS A 70 11.39 -10.28 13.52
CA LYS A 70 12.48 -10.40 12.54
C LYS A 70 13.41 -9.19 12.61
N LYS A 71 14.71 -9.45 12.54
CA LYS A 71 15.74 -8.42 12.32
C LYS A 71 16.52 -8.74 11.05
N ILE A 72 16.49 -7.83 10.07
CA ILE A 72 17.11 -8.03 8.76
C ILE A 72 17.99 -6.84 8.42
N ASP A 73 19.25 -7.11 8.09
CA ASP A 73 20.19 -6.13 7.56
C ASP A 73 19.86 -5.84 6.09
N LEU A 74 19.71 -4.55 5.76
CA LEU A 74 19.40 -4.07 4.42
C LEU A 74 20.52 -4.29 3.40
N HIS A 75 21.75 -4.50 3.86
CA HIS A 75 22.89 -4.80 3.00
C HIS A 75 22.99 -6.31 2.66
N SER A 76 22.13 -7.14 3.24
CA SER A 76 22.10 -8.58 2.97
C SER A 76 21.25 -8.94 1.76
N SER A 77 21.58 -10.05 1.08
CA SER A 77 20.75 -10.58 -0.03
C SER A 77 19.32 -10.95 0.41
N LYS A 78 19.10 -11.21 1.71
CA LYS A 78 17.78 -11.51 2.27
C LYS A 78 16.86 -10.28 2.34
N ALA A 79 17.42 -9.07 2.26
CA ALA A 79 16.65 -7.82 2.33
C ALA A 79 15.60 -7.72 1.22
N VAL A 80 15.91 -8.20 0.00
CA VAL A 80 15.01 -8.14 -1.15
C VAL A 80 13.71 -8.90 -0.89
N ASN A 81 13.80 -10.11 -0.32
CA ASN A 81 12.63 -10.91 0.02
C ASN A 81 11.79 -10.22 1.10
N PHE A 82 12.43 -9.62 2.11
CA PHE A 82 11.70 -8.88 3.12
C PHE A 82 10.97 -7.67 2.54
N VAL A 83 11.60 -6.89 1.66
CA VAL A 83 10.95 -5.73 1.02
C VAL A 83 9.71 -6.18 0.24
N GLY A 84 9.82 -7.26 -0.53
CA GLY A 84 8.68 -7.83 -1.25
C GLY A 84 7.55 -8.27 -0.31
N ASN A 85 7.89 -9.05 0.73
CA ASN A 85 6.93 -9.55 1.70
C ASN A 85 6.27 -8.43 2.52
N TYR A 86 7.01 -7.37 2.81
CA TYR A 86 6.53 -6.17 3.48
C TYR A 86 5.46 -5.47 2.62
N TRP A 87 5.82 -5.00 1.42
CA TRP A 87 4.88 -4.28 0.55
C TRP A 87 3.67 -5.10 0.12
N GLN A 88 3.84 -6.41 -0.06
CA GLN A 88 2.72 -7.31 -0.34
C GLN A 88 1.90 -7.62 0.92
N THR A 89 2.48 -7.45 2.12
CA THR A 89 1.92 -7.88 3.40
C THR A 89 1.46 -9.35 3.32
N ASN A 90 2.32 -10.23 2.82
CA ASN A 90 2.00 -11.65 2.64
C ASN A 90 2.24 -12.48 3.91
N ALA A 91 1.86 -13.76 3.86
CA ALA A 91 1.98 -14.66 5.01
C ALA A 91 3.43 -14.81 5.51
N ASP A 92 4.41 -14.80 4.60
CA ASP A 92 5.84 -14.94 4.93
C ASP A 92 6.39 -13.77 5.76
N LEU A 93 5.65 -12.65 5.85
CA LEU A 93 6.00 -11.53 6.71
C LEU A 93 5.76 -11.85 8.20
N PHE A 94 4.72 -12.64 8.53
CA PHE A 94 4.26 -12.92 9.90
C PHE A 94 4.57 -14.37 10.33
N GLU A 95 4.57 -14.66 11.63
CA GLU A 95 4.98 -15.99 12.11
C GLU A 95 3.85 -16.99 12.38
N GLU A 96 2.58 -16.65 12.67
CA GLU A 96 1.51 -17.71 12.65
C GLU A 96 0.01 -17.30 12.69
N ASP A 97 -0.40 -16.02 12.78
CA ASP A 97 -1.84 -15.63 12.83
C ASP A 97 -2.24 -14.57 11.77
N PHE A 98 -2.07 -14.91 10.49
CA PHE A 98 -2.18 -13.98 9.36
C PHE A 98 -3.61 -13.51 9.02
N LEU A 99 -4.63 -14.35 9.26
CA LEU A 99 -5.97 -14.14 8.69
C LEU A 99 -6.70 -12.88 9.21
N GLN A 100 -6.38 -12.40 10.42
CA GLN A 100 -6.98 -11.18 10.97
C GLN A 100 -6.40 -9.88 10.38
N PHE A 101 -5.25 -9.93 9.72
CA PHE A 101 -4.53 -8.74 9.24
C PHE A 101 -4.67 -8.49 7.73
N TYR A 102 -5.29 -9.38 6.96
CA TYR A 102 -5.44 -9.20 5.51
C TYR A 102 -6.19 -7.89 5.15
N GLN A 103 -7.20 -7.53 5.95
CA GLN A 103 -7.93 -6.26 5.81
C GLN A 103 -7.05 -5.03 6.11
N ARG A 104 -5.90 -5.22 6.79
CA ARG A 104 -4.88 -4.20 7.08
C ARG A 104 -3.65 -4.35 6.17
N SER A 105 -3.77 -5.00 5.01
CA SER A 105 -2.67 -5.01 4.03
C SER A 105 -2.58 -3.66 3.32
N TYR A 106 -1.34 -3.26 2.98
CA TYR A 106 -1.10 -2.04 2.21
C TYR A 106 -1.88 -2.06 0.88
N GLU A 107 -1.79 -3.17 0.15
CA GLU A 107 -2.42 -3.34 -1.16
C GLU A 107 -3.97 -3.25 -1.11
N VAL A 108 -4.61 -3.82 -0.09
CA VAL A 108 -6.07 -3.75 0.05
C VAL A 108 -6.53 -2.32 0.34
N ASN A 109 -5.81 -1.60 1.21
CA ASN A 109 -6.17 -0.22 1.55
C ASN A 109 -5.88 0.75 0.41
N ALA A 110 -4.76 0.57 -0.32
CA ALA A 110 -4.39 1.41 -1.45
C ALA A 110 -5.29 1.27 -2.68
N ARG A 111 -6.14 0.23 -2.73
CA ARG A 111 -7.06 -0.07 -3.84
C ARG A 111 -8.50 0.37 -3.60
N ARG A 112 -8.85 0.76 -2.39
CA ARG A 112 -10.20 1.20 -2.02
C ARG A 112 -10.44 2.65 -2.45
#